data_AF-A0A9C9GL30-F1
#
_entry.id   AF-A0A9C9GL30-F1
#
_cell.length_a   1.000
_cell.length_b   1.000
_cell.length_c   1.000
_cell.angle_alpha   90.00
_cell.angle_beta   90.00
_cell.angle_gamma   90.00
#
_symmetry.space_group_name_H-M   'P 1'
#
loop_
_entity.id
_entity.type
_entity.pdbx_description
1 polymer ?
#
loop_
_entity_poly.entity_id
_entity_poly.type
_entity_poly.pdbx_seq_one_letter_code
_entity_poly.pdbx_strand_id
1 'polypeptide(L)'
;MKHRLSIYAGIIALSLILTACSEEQQNKLSRLGVTWLEGNYQVSYADGSHVKTWTVKNGKVTAEPAKGYYYFWAEINGKRRYVQTPIARTYIEETGN
;
A
#
# COMPACT_ATOMS: atom_id res chain seq x y z
N MET A 1 10.93 -26.04 -33.53
CA MET A 1 11.91 -25.82 -32.43
C MET A 1 12.23 -24.33 -32.20
N LYS A 2 12.58 -23.55 -33.23
CA LYS A 2 12.95 -22.12 -33.09
C LYS A 2 11.90 -21.22 -32.41
N HIS A 3 10.61 -21.38 -32.74
CA HIS A 3 9.53 -20.61 -32.11
C HIS A 3 9.37 -20.85 -30.61
N ARG A 4 9.56 -22.10 -30.16
CA ARG A 4 9.50 -22.43 -28.72
C ARG A 4 10.65 -21.75 -27.97
N LEU A 5 11.85 -21.78 -28.54
CA LEU A 5 13.02 -21.11 -27.95
C LEU A 5 12.84 -19.59 -27.84
N SER A 6 12.26 -18.95 -28.86
CA SER A 6 11.93 -17.51 -28.83
C SER A 6 10.87 -17.17 -27.78
N ILE A 7 9.85 -18.04 -27.59
CA ILE A 7 8.84 -17.85 -26.54
C ILE A 7 9.49 -17.94 -25.15
N TYR A 8 10.32 -18.95 -24.91
CA TYR A 8 11.03 -19.09 -23.62
C TYR A 8 11.97 -17.91 -23.37
N ALA A 9 12.71 -17.44 -24.38
CA ALA A 9 13.56 -16.25 -24.26
C ALA A 9 12.73 -15.00 -23.94
N GLY A 10 11.55 -14.84 -24.56
CA GLY A 10 10.62 -13.75 -24.26
C GLY A 10 10.08 -13.79 -22.83
N ILE A 11 9.70 -14.97 -22.33
CA ILE A 11 9.24 -15.16 -20.95
C ILE A 11 10.36 -14.83 -19.95
N ILE A 12 11.59 -15.32 -20.20
CA ILE A 12 12.74 -15.05 -19.33
C ILE A 12 13.06 -13.55 -19.30
N ALA A 13 13.07 -12.88 -20.46
CA ALA A 13 13.29 -11.44 -20.53
C ALA A 13 12.21 -10.66 -19.77
N LEU A 14 10.95 -11.06 -19.87
CA LEU A 14 9.85 -10.45 -19.12
C LEU A 14 10.00 -10.67 -17.60
N SER A 15 10.36 -11.87 -17.16
CA SER A 15 10.61 -12.18 -15.74
C SER A 15 11.78 -11.37 -15.16
N LEU A 16 12.84 -11.14 -15.94
CA LEU A 16 13.96 -10.30 -15.53
C LEU A 16 13.56 -8.81 -15.40
N ILE A 17 12.68 -8.31 -16.28
CA ILE A 17 12.16 -6.93 -16.18
C ILE A 17 11.26 -6.78 -14.94
N LEU A 18 10.45 -7.79 -14.61
CA LEU A 18 9.57 -7.76 -13.45
C LEU A 18 10.31 -7.81 -12.11
N THR A 19 11.51 -8.40 -12.09
CA THR A 19 12.36 -8.48 -10.87
C THR A 19 13.33 -7.31 -10.73
N ALA A 20 13.47 -6.46 -11.75
CA ALA A 20 14.39 -5.31 -11.77
C ALA A 20 13.81 -4.02 -11.15
N CYS A 21 12.62 -4.05 -10.53
CA CYS A 21 12.09 -2.88 -9.83
C CYS A 21 12.87 -2.64 -8.53
N SER A 22 13.35 -1.40 -8.34
CA SER A 22 13.95 -1.00 -7.06
C SER A 22 12.92 -1.08 -5.92
N GLU A 23 13.39 -1.19 -4.68
CA GLU A 23 12.50 -1.15 -3.51
C GLU A 23 11.63 0.11 -3.49
N GLU A 24 12.16 1.27 -3.93
CA GLU A 24 11.37 2.50 -4.04
C GLU A 24 10.24 2.38 -5.09
N GLN A 25 10.50 1.73 -6.22
CA GLN A 25 9.47 1.47 -7.24
C GLN A 25 8.41 0.47 -6.73
N GLN A 26 8.84 -0.58 -6.03
CA GLN A 26 7.93 -1.53 -5.38
C GLN A 26 7.05 -0.83 -4.33
N ASN A 27 7.65 0.04 -3.51
CA ASN A 27 6.92 0.85 -2.54
C ASN A 27 5.91 1.79 -3.23
N LYS A 28 6.29 2.41 -4.34
CA LYS A 28 5.39 3.26 -5.13
C LYS A 28 4.20 2.47 -5.68
N LEU A 29 4.42 1.26 -6.18
CA LEU A 29 3.38 0.37 -6.68
C LEU A 29 2.46 -0.13 -5.55
N SER A 30 3.03 -0.54 -4.42
CA SER A 30 2.26 -1.00 -3.25
C SER A 30 1.31 0.07 -2.72
N ARG A 31 1.76 1.34 -2.67
CA ARG A 31 0.91 2.50 -2.30
C ARG A 31 -0.30 2.68 -3.20
N LEU A 32 -0.15 2.39 -4.49
CA LEU A 32 -1.29 2.37 -5.40
C LEU A 32 -2.24 1.25 -5.00
N GLY A 33 -1.76 0.02 -4.78
CA GLY A 33 -2.59 -1.14 -4.41
C GLY A 33 -3.50 -0.91 -3.20
N VAL A 34 -2.97 -0.32 -2.12
CA VAL A 34 -3.76 0.02 -0.91
C VAL A 34 -4.93 0.97 -1.24
N THR A 35 -4.76 1.82 -2.24
CA THR A 35 -5.80 2.74 -2.74
C THR A 35 -6.89 2.04 -3.58
N TRP A 36 -6.83 0.74 -3.84
CA TRP A 36 -7.89 0.05 -4.60
C TRP A 36 -8.69 -0.95 -3.78
N LEU A 37 -8.12 -1.47 -2.69
CA LEU A 37 -8.71 -2.56 -1.92
C LEU A 37 -9.49 -2.04 -0.71
N GLU A 38 -10.73 -2.49 -0.57
CA GLU A 38 -11.50 -2.34 0.66
C GLU A 38 -11.18 -3.51 1.60
N GLY A 39 -11.18 -3.25 2.91
CA GLY A 39 -10.86 -4.25 3.90
C GLY A 39 -10.83 -3.71 5.32
N ASN A 40 -10.36 -4.53 6.25
CA ASN A 40 -10.06 -4.12 7.61
C ASN A 40 -8.56 -3.83 7.74
N TYR A 41 -8.25 -2.64 8.21
CA TYR A 41 -6.87 -2.17 8.32
C TYR A 41 -6.59 -1.63 9.71
N GLN A 42 -5.37 -1.90 10.17
CA GLN A 42 -4.72 -1.13 11.21
C GLN A 42 -3.79 -0.12 10.55
N VAL A 43 -4.04 1.16 10.79
CA VAL A 43 -3.18 2.25 10.31
C VAL A 43 -2.44 2.82 11.51
N SER A 44 -1.12 2.86 11.44
CA SER A 44 -0.28 3.33 12.53
C SER A 44 0.66 4.43 12.05
N TYR A 45 0.64 5.55 12.75
CA TYR A 45 1.57 6.66 12.61
C TYR A 45 2.59 6.64 13.75
N ALA A 46 3.88 6.77 13.42
CA ALA A 46 4.95 6.83 14.40
C ALA A 46 5.95 7.97 14.11
N ASP A 47 6.15 8.85 15.09
CA ASP A 47 7.21 9.86 15.09
C ASP A 47 7.86 9.95 16.47
N GLY A 48 9.02 9.30 16.61
CA GLY A 48 9.71 9.17 17.89
C GLY A 48 8.83 8.44 18.91
N SER A 49 8.55 9.09 20.04
CA SER A 49 7.64 8.57 21.08
C SER A 49 6.16 8.79 20.77
N HIS A 50 5.82 9.56 19.74
CA HIS A 50 4.43 9.80 19.37
C HIS A 50 3.95 8.70 18.43
N VAL A 51 3.17 7.77 18.98
CA VAL A 51 2.56 6.67 18.22
C VAL A 51 1.06 6.79 18.31
N LYS A 52 0.38 6.68 17.17
CA LYS A 52 -1.09 6.65 17.11
C LYS A 52 -1.56 5.63 16.11
N THR A 53 -2.54 4.84 16.53
CA THR A 53 -3.11 3.77 15.71
C THR A 53 -4.60 3.98 15.54
N TRP A 54 -5.10 3.62 14.37
CA TRP A 54 -6.51 3.67 14.00
C TRP A 54 -6.95 2.35 13.41
N THR A 55 -8.20 1.98 13.68
CA THR A 55 -8.87 0.86 13.03
C THR A 55 -9.79 1.39 11.95
N VAL A 56 -9.59 0.88 10.73
CA VAL A 56 -10.47 1.07 9.57
C VAL A 56 -11.19 -0.26 9.38
N LYS A 57 -12.52 -0.26 9.43
CA LYS A 57 -13.33 -1.47 9.21
C LYS A 57 -14.14 -1.33 7.94
N ASN A 58 -14.17 -2.38 7.11
CA ASN A 58 -14.87 -2.44 5.83
C ASN A 58 -14.71 -1.13 5.05
N GLY A 59 -13.47 -0.68 4.96
CA GLY A 59 -13.14 0.67 4.54
C GLY A 59 -11.91 0.68 3.67
N LYS A 60 -11.51 1.89 3.30
CA LYS A 60 -10.45 2.11 2.33
C LYS A 60 -9.44 3.09 2.88
N VAL A 61 -8.16 2.77 2.69
CA VAL A 61 -7.06 3.68 2.95
C VAL A 61 -6.54 4.18 1.61
N THR A 62 -6.61 5.50 1.39
CA THR A 62 -6.22 6.08 0.10
C THR A 62 -4.91 6.85 0.25
N ALA A 63 -3.98 6.64 -0.68
CA ALA A 63 -2.76 7.43 -0.80
C ALA A 63 -3.00 8.66 -1.70
N GLU A 64 -2.42 9.80 -1.31
CA GLU A 64 -2.22 10.96 -2.17
C GLU A 64 -0.71 11.24 -2.26
N PRO A 65 0.04 10.49 -3.10
CA PRO A 65 1.50 10.54 -3.11
C PRO A 65 2.06 11.92 -3.46
N ALA A 66 1.37 12.66 -4.34
CA ALA A 66 1.82 14.00 -4.75
C ALA A 66 1.80 15.01 -3.58
N LYS A 67 0.97 14.76 -2.56
CA LYS A 67 0.88 15.59 -1.35
C LYS A 67 1.47 14.93 -0.10
N GLY A 68 1.93 13.68 -0.22
CA GLY A 68 2.67 12.99 0.84
C GLY A 68 1.84 12.45 2.00
N TYR A 69 0.53 12.19 1.84
CA TYR A 69 -0.31 11.68 2.92
C TYR A 69 -1.22 10.51 2.51
N TYR A 70 -1.59 9.68 3.49
CA TYR A 70 -2.74 8.79 3.43
C TYR A 70 -3.96 9.48 4.03
N TYR A 71 -5.15 9.08 3.59
CA TYR A 71 -6.39 9.48 4.22
C TYR A 71 -7.42 8.36 4.24
N PHE A 72 -8.26 8.35 5.29
CA PHE A 72 -9.21 7.28 5.55
C PHE A 72 -10.26 7.71 6.59
N TRP A 73 -11.31 6.89 6.71
CA TRP A 73 -12.29 6.98 7.79
C TRP A 73 -11.98 5.93 8.85
N ALA A 74 -11.70 6.36 10.06
CA ALA A 74 -11.44 5.49 11.21
C ALA A 74 -12.61 5.50 12.20
N GLU A 75 -12.76 4.41 12.94
CA GLU A 75 -13.66 4.35 14.09
C GLU A 75 -12.90 4.77 15.36
N ILE A 76 -13.31 5.87 16.00
CA ILE A 76 -12.70 6.39 17.22
C ILE A 76 -13.81 6.61 18.24
N ASN A 77 -13.82 5.84 19.33
CA ASN A 77 -14.85 5.89 20.38
C ASN A 77 -16.27 5.76 19.80
N GLY A 78 -16.49 4.80 18.90
CA GLY A 78 -17.78 4.55 18.23
C GLY A 78 -18.21 5.61 17.21
N LYS A 79 -17.36 6.59 16.89
CA LYS A 79 -17.65 7.64 15.90
C LYS A 79 -16.71 7.53 14.70
N ARG A 80 -17.25 7.68 13.50
CA ARG A 80 -16.44 7.79 12.28
C ARG A 80 -15.74 9.14 12.26
N ARG A 81 -14.42 9.13 12.04
CA ARG A 81 -13.57 10.32 11.93
C ARG A 81 -12.72 10.23 10.68
N TYR A 82 -12.65 11.33 9.94
CA TYR A 82 -11.70 11.47 8.84
C TYR A 82 -10.30 11.72 9.41
N VAL A 83 -9.31 10.99 8.89
CA VAL A 83 -7.93 11.05 9.36
C VAL A 83 -7.01 11.22 8.16
N GLN A 84 -5.96 12.03 8.33
CA GLN A 84 -4.85 12.14 7.40
C GLN A 84 -3.54 11.90 8.13
N THR A 85 -2.61 11.18 7.51
CA THR A 85 -1.31 10.84 8.10
C THR A 85 -0.20 10.92 7.05
N PRO A 86 1.02 11.37 7.39
CA PRO A 86 2.13 11.43 6.43
C PRO A 86 2.55 10.04 5.95
N ILE A 87 2.74 9.85 4.64
CA ILE A 87 3.16 8.57 4.05
C ILE A 87 4.49 8.09 4.65
N ALA A 88 5.44 9.01 4.85
CA ALA A 88 6.80 8.69 5.30
C ALA A 88 6.87 8.04 6.70
N ARG A 89 5.79 8.12 7.49
CA ARG A 89 5.76 7.69 8.90
C ARG A 89 4.54 6.85 9.23
N THR A 90 3.85 6.38 8.21
CA THR A 90 2.63 5.61 8.35
C THR A 90 2.82 4.24 7.73
N TYR A 91 2.46 3.21 8.48
CA TYR A 91 2.37 1.85 7.98
C TYR A 91 0.91 1.37 8.09
N ILE A 92 0.53 0.52 7.15
CA ILE A 92 -0.84 0.05 6.96
C ILE A 92 -0.76 -1.47 6.94
N GLU A 93 -1.46 -2.09 7.87
CA GLU A 93 -1.48 -3.54 8.04
C GLU A 93 -2.92 -4.03 7.83
N GLU A 94 -3.10 -5.01 6.97
CA GLU A 94 -4.39 -5.69 6.81
C GLU A 94 -4.59 -6.63 8.01
N THR A 95 -5.76 -6.54 8.66
CA THR A 95 -6.05 -7.32 9.88
C THR A 95 -6.95 -8.54 9.62
N GLY A 96 -7.22 -8.86 8.36
CA GLY A 96 -8.12 -9.94 7.92
C GLY A 96 -9.54 -9.47 7.57
N ASN A 97 -10.27 -10.30 6.82
CA ASN A 97 -11.67 -10.07 6.45
C ASN A 97 -12.66 -10.52 7.53
#